data_AF-A0A7W2Z020-F1
#
_entry.id   AF-A0A7W2Z020-F1
#
_cell.length_a   1.000
_cell.length_b   1.000
_cell.length_c   1.000
_cell.angle_alpha   90.00
_cell.angle_beta   90.00
_cell.angle_gamma   90.00
#
_symmetry.space_group_name_H-M   'P 1'
#
loop_
_entity.id
_entity.type
_entity.pdbx_description
1 polymer ?
#
loop_
_entity_poly.entity_id
_entity_poly.type
_entity_poly.pdbx_seq_one_letter_code
_entity_poly.pdbx_strand_id
1 'polypeptide(L)'
;MWFASRMAPDASAYRIVDELVVHAEVTEADLRRAFALLVRRHETLRTALRIVDGRLTQYVLPRIDPPLRHVDLTGADDAQQADARRARRTELARRPFDLERAPLWRAELLALGETEWAVVFAAHHLVYDAASRFNLHAELTEICAAVEQGREPKLPELPLSYTGYARRERDRLSPRRRTELAAYWRARLARLPPVHRLPLDHPRPAARTFVGAEVRAGLPPEVTASLPGAARRLGTEPVMLCLAAYVALLHRHSGQEDIVVGLPVTGRRQADVAPMIGTFVNMLVVLVDVGGAPTFAELVGRVRSAAHVEDRYDIPFQTLVELLPVPRLPGVPPLYQLAFNHVPADGGLGAASSGSAGCEDDLLLEITADTVRVEYNVALVEKSTAEALLADYLALLVAGVSDLDMPLPRPPVAPRPGDAPATRPARTAAGGRPRTATARLVADAWSAVLGTAVTDVHDDFFHLGGHSVQALRMLASLEAEHDSELSIQAFFADPTVAGLATELERKRPRRTAWR
;
A
#
# COMPACT_ATOMS: atom_id res chain seq x y z
N MET A 1 -1.78 -5.44 0.58
CA MET A 1 -2.03 -6.17 -0.69
C MET A 1 -2.91 -7.41 -0.46
N TRP A 2 -2.72 -8.58 -1.11
CA TRP A 2 -3.68 -9.72 -1.19
C TRP A 2 -4.57 -9.94 0.04
N PHE A 3 -3.96 -10.00 1.23
CA PHE A 3 -4.68 -10.17 2.49
C PHE A 3 -5.73 -9.07 2.74
N ALA A 4 -5.33 -7.81 2.60
CA ALA A 4 -6.22 -6.65 2.71
C ALA A 4 -7.22 -6.57 1.54
N SER A 5 -6.80 -6.93 0.31
CA SER A 5 -7.71 -7.07 -0.83
C SER A 5 -8.81 -8.12 -0.62
N ARG A 6 -8.60 -9.13 0.26
CA ARG A 6 -9.65 -10.08 0.67
C ARG A 6 -10.45 -9.63 1.88
N MET A 7 -9.97 -8.65 2.68
CA MET A 7 -10.80 -7.98 3.69
C MET A 7 -11.81 -7.03 3.03
N ALA A 8 -11.36 -6.21 2.07
CA ALA A 8 -12.17 -5.23 1.37
C ALA A 8 -12.06 -5.40 -0.17
N PRO A 9 -12.71 -6.42 -0.77
CA PRO A 9 -12.59 -6.72 -2.21
C PRO A 9 -13.06 -5.58 -3.12
N ASP A 10 -14.08 -4.83 -2.68
CA ASP A 10 -14.65 -3.72 -3.44
C ASP A 10 -13.82 -2.43 -3.38
N ALA A 11 -12.89 -2.30 -2.42
CA ALA A 11 -12.04 -1.12 -2.27
C ALA A 11 -11.02 -0.96 -3.41
N SER A 12 -10.79 0.29 -3.84
CA SER A 12 -9.85 0.61 -4.92
C SER A 12 -8.39 0.73 -4.49
N ALA A 13 -8.09 0.74 -3.17
CA ALA A 13 -6.75 1.05 -2.64
C ALA A 13 -5.60 0.28 -3.30
N TYR A 14 -5.80 -1.00 -3.64
CA TYR A 14 -4.80 -1.82 -4.31
C TYR A 14 -4.93 -1.88 -5.85
N ARG A 15 -5.51 -0.86 -6.49
CA ARG A 15 -5.73 -0.82 -7.94
C ARG A 15 -5.09 0.44 -8.51
N ILE A 16 -3.98 0.26 -9.23
CA ILE A 16 -3.32 1.34 -9.94
C ILE A 16 -4.02 1.53 -11.29
N VAL A 17 -4.29 2.78 -11.66
CA VAL A 17 -4.74 3.15 -13.00
C VAL A 17 -3.83 4.24 -13.53
N ASP A 18 -3.10 3.90 -14.58
CA ASP A 18 -2.27 4.81 -15.38
C ASP A 18 -2.99 5.15 -16.68
N GLU A 19 -2.53 6.20 -17.34
CA GLU A 19 -2.83 6.43 -18.75
C GLU A 19 -1.54 6.79 -19.49
N LEU A 20 -1.34 6.17 -20.65
CA LEU A 20 -0.17 6.35 -21.49
C LEU A 20 -0.62 6.89 -22.84
N VAL A 21 -0.03 7.97 -23.32
CA VAL A 21 -0.21 8.41 -24.72
C VAL A 21 0.90 7.79 -25.57
N VAL A 22 0.53 7.31 -26.76
CA VAL A 22 1.42 6.74 -27.76
C VAL A 22 1.18 7.49 -29.06
N HIS A 23 2.23 8.13 -29.58
CA HIS A 23 2.23 8.78 -30.89
C HIS A 23 2.98 7.87 -31.86
N ALA A 24 2.26 7.18 -32.74
CA ALA A 24 2.81 6.27 -33.75
C ALA A 24 1.79 5.92 -34.85
N GLU A 25 2.26 5.64 -36.06
CA GLU A 25 1.49 5.10 -37.20
C GLU A 25 1.17 3.60 -36.99
N VAL A 26 0.37 3.28 -35.96
CA VAL A 26 0.04 1.90 -35.55
C VAL A 26 -1.46 1.66 -35.47
N THR A 27 -1.89 0.44 -35.82
CA THR A 27 -3.30 0.02 -35.75
C THR A 27 -3.66 -0.63 -34.41
N GLU A 28 -4.97 -0.83 -34.16
CA GLU A 28 -5.45 -1.64 -33.03
C GLU A 28 -4.79 -3.04 -33.01
N ALA A 29 -4.56 -3.65 -34.18
CA ALA A 29 -3.93 -4.96 -34.29
C ALA A 29 -2.46 -4.93 -33.86
N ASP A 30 -1.75 -3.81 -34.09
CA ASP A 30 -0.36 -3.62 -33.67
C ASP A 30 -0.26 -3.44 -32.16
N LEU A 31 -1.12 -2.61 -31.57
CA LEU A 31 -1.21 -2.46 -30.12
C LEU A 31 -1.58 -3.79 -29.43
N ARG A 32 -2.51 -4.58 -30.00
CA ARG A 32 -2.81 -5.94 -29.52
C ARG A 32 -1.58 -6.87 -29.63
N ARG A 33 -0.80 -6.80 -30.71
CA ARG A 33 0.46 -7.55 -30.85
C ARG A 33 1.52 -7.10 -29.84
N ALA A 34 1.64 -5.81 -29.57
CA ALA A 34 2.57 -5.25 -28.59
C ALA A 34 2.25 -5.73 -27.17
N PHE A 35 0.98 -5.67 -26.75
CA PHE A 35 0.55 -6.24 -25.47
C PHE A 35 0.74 -7.77 -25.40
N ALA A 36 0.55 -8.52 -26.49
CA ALA A 36 0.83 -9.96 -26.51
C ALA A 36 2.35 -10.28 -26.37
N LEU A 37 3.23 -9.37 -26.80
CA LEU A 37 4.67 -9.42 -26.52
C LEU A 37 4.96 -9.10 -25.04
N LEU A 38 4.39 -8.00 -24.49
CA LEU A 38 4.54 -7.62 -23.08
C LEU A 38 4.07 -8.74 -22.12
N VAL A 39 2.91 -9.35 -22.38
CA VAL A 39 2.35 -10.47 -21.60
C VAL A 39 3.22 -11.74 -21.68
N ARG A 40 3.79 -12.03 -22.85
CA ARG A 40 4.73 -13.15 -23.00
C ARG A 40 5.98 -12.93 -22.16
N ARG A 41 6.52 -11.71 -22.22
CA ARG A 41 7.77 -11.25 -21.60
C ARG A 41 7.70 -11.15 -20.07
N HIS A 42 6.65 -10.55 -19.51
CA HIS A 42 6.53 -10.33 -18.05
C HIS A 42 5.55 -11.34 -17.43
N GLU A 43 6.06 -12.27 -16.60
CA GLU A 43 5.24 -13.30 -15.91
C GLU A 43 4.07 -12.72 -15.11
N THR A 44 4.27 -11.56 -14.49
CA THR A 44 3.30 -10.82 -13.66
C THR A 44 2.01 -10.51 -14.40
N LEU A 45 2.09 -10.10 -15.66
CA LEU A 45 0.94 -9.81 -16.53
C LEU A 45 0.10 -11.06 -16.87
N ARG A 46 0.57 -12.25 -16.51
CA ARG A 46 -0.13 -13.55 -16.64
C ARG A 46 -0.13 -14.36 -15.34
N THR A 47 0.01 -13.70 -14.19
CA THR A 47 0.01 -14.32 -12.86
C THR A 47 -1.35 -14.14 -12.16
N ALA A 48 -1.83 -15.21 -11.52
CA ALA A 48 -2.87 -15.19 -10.49
C ALA A 48 -2.26 -15.58 -9.12
N LEU A 49 -3.01 -15.42 -8.03
CA LEU A 49 -2.59 -15.78 -6.68
C LEU A 49 -3.67 -16.64 -6.02
N ARG A 50 -3.30 -17.86 -5.61
CA ARG A 50 -4.20 -18.85 -4.99
C ARG A 50 -3.64 -19.35 -3.68
N ILE A 51 -4.50 -19.85 -2.80
CA ILE A 51 -4.07 -20.67 -1.66
C ILE A 51 -3.87 -22.10 -2.17
N VAL A 52 -2.73 -22.71 -1.85
CA VAL A 52 -2.45 -24.14 -2.03
C VAL A 52 -1.80 -24.61 -0.73
N ASP A 53 -2.32 -25.65 -0.10
CA ASP A 53 -1.84 -26.21 1.17
C ASP A 53 -1.64 -25.16 2.28
N GLY A 54 -2.58 -24.21 2.40
CA GLY A 54 -2.50 -23.10 3.36
C GLY A 54 -1.43 -22.03 3.03
N ARG A 55 -0.89 -22.04 1.81
CA ARG A 55 0.17 -21.12 1.35
C ARG A 55 -0.29 -20.30 0.14
N LEU A 56 -0.17 -18.98 0.25
CA LEU A 56 -0.37 -18.08 -0.89
C LEU A 56 0.71 -18.33 -1.95
N THR A 57 0.27 -18.71 -3.14
CA THR A 57 1.12 -19.22 -4.23
C THR A 57 0.81 -18.49 -5.53
N GLN A 58 1.85 -18.06 -6.25
CA GLN A 58 1.73 -17.46 -7.58
C GLN A 58 1.47 -18.56 -8.61
N TYR A 59 0.39 -18.42 -9.38
CA TYR A 59 0.02 -19.31 -10.48
C TYR A 59 0.23 -18.56 -11.80
N VAL A 60 1.36 -18.81 -12.46
CA VAL A 60 1.74 -18.17 -13.73
C VAL A 60 1.18 -18.98 -14.90
N LEU A 61 0.31 -18.40 -15.71
CA LEU A 61 -0.23 -19.07 -16.89
C LEU A 61 0.83 -19.08 -18.01
N PRO A 62 0.89 -20.14 -18.84
CA PRO A 62 1.86 -20.23 -19.94
C PRO A 62 1.54 -19.26 -21.09
N ARG A 63 0.24 -18.98 -21.31
CA ARG A 63 -0.30 -18.01 -22.27
C ARG A 63 -1.61 -17.44 -21.72
N ILE A 64 -1.94 -16.22 -22.10
CA ILE A 64 -3.24 -15.59 -21.91
C ILE A 64 -3.44 -14.51 -22.97
N ASP A 65 -4.67 -14.33 -23.45
CA ASP A 65 -4.97 -13.28 -24.42
C ASP A 65 -5.07 -11.92 -23.72
N PRO A 66 -4.49 -10.83 -24.28
CA PRO A 66 -4.58 -9.51 -23.67
C PRO A 66 -6.03 -9.02 -23.51
N PRO A 67 -6.48 -8.67 -22.28
CA PRO A 67 -7.81 -8.14 -21.96
C PRO A 67 -7.98 -6.69 -22.42
N LEU A 68 -7.95 -6.49 -23.74
CA LEU A 68 -7.96 -5.20 -24.41
C LEU A 68 -9.29 -4.92 -25.10
N ARG A 69 -9.91 -3.81 -24.74
CA ARG A 69 -11.05 -3.21 -25.45
C ARG A 69 -10.55 -2.04 -26.30
N HIS A 70 -11.10 -1.85 -27.49
CA HIS A 70 -10.89 -0.64 -28.29
C HIS A 70 -12.12 0.28 -28.14
N VAL A 71 -11.88 1.58 -28.08
CA VAL A 71 -12.86 2.66 -28.20
C VAL A 71 -12.33 3.66 -29.21
N ASP A 72 -13.12 3.93 -30.25
CA ASP A 72 -12.82 4.99 -31.21
C ASP A 72 -13.32 6.34 -30.65
N LEU A 73 -12.44 7.34 -30.59
CA LEU A 73 -12.75 8.73 -30.22
C LEU A 73 -12.29 9.73 -31.31
N THR A 74 -11.91 9.26 -32.50
CA THR A 74 -11.41 10.11 -33.60
C THR A 74 -12.44 11.11 -34.13
N GLY A 75 -13.73 10.80 -33.98
CA GLY A 75 -14.85 11.69 -34.29
C GLY A 75 -15.30 12.61 -33.15
N ALA A 76 -14.57 12.67 -32.04
CA ALA A 76 -14.90 13.47 -30.85
C ALA A 76 -13.90 14.64 -30.67
N ASP A 77 -14.38 15.79 -30.18
CA ASP A 77 -13.53 16.95 -29.89
C ASP A 77 -12.65 16.76 -28.64
N ASP A 78 -11.61 17.58 -28.48
CA ASP A 78 -10.63 17.52 -27.37
C ASP A 78 -11.28 17.41 -25.98
N ALA A 79 -12.41 18.10 -25.74
CA ALA A 79 -13.09 18.08 -24.46
C ALA A 79 -13.87 16.77 -24.27
N GLN A 80 -14.58 16.31 -25.31
CA GLN A 80 -15.22 14.99 -25.34
C GLN A 80 -14.20 13.86 -25.15
N GLN A 81 -13.03 13.94 -25.81
CA GLN A 81 -11.94 13.00 -25.63
C GLN A 81 -11.40 13.02 -24.18
N ALA A 82 -11.12 14.21 -23.64
CA ALA A 82 -10.61 14.37 -22.28
C ALA A 82 -11.57 13.80 -21.21
N ASP A 83 -12.88 14.01 -21.36
CA ASP A 83 -13.88 13.46 -20.44
C ASP A 83 -14.18 11.99 -20.68
N ALA A 84 -14.12 11.48 -21.92
CA ALA A 84 -14.17 10.05 -22.18
C ALA A 84 -13.00 9.31 -21.50
N ARG A 85 -11.77 9.83 -21.66
CA ARG A 85 -10.56 9.33 -20.98
C ARG A 85 -10.74 9.35 -19.45
N ARG A 86 -11.21 10.47 -18.89
CA ARG A 86 -11.52 10.63 -17.45
C ARG A 86 -12.55 9.61 -16.95
N ALA A 87 -13.61 9.38 -17.72
CA ALA A 87 -14.65 8.41 -17.41
C ALA A 87 -14.09 6.98 -17.41
N ARG A 88 -13.25 6.60 -18.38
CA ARG A 88 -12.62 5.27 -18.41
C ARG A 88 -11.63 5.06 -17.27
N ARG A 89 -10.75 6.02 -16.94
CA ARG A 89 -9.89 5.91 -15.74
C ARG A 89 -10.73 5.62 -14.49
N THR A 90 -11.86 6.32 -14.33
CA THR A 90 -12.81 6.14 -13.21
C THR A 90 -13.53 4.77 -13.25
N GLU A 91 -13.95 4.30 -14.42
CA GLU A 91 -14.61 3.00 -14.61
C GLU A 91 -13.66 1.83 -14.32
N LEU A 92 -12.44 1.89 -14.85
CA LEU A 92 -11.43 0.85 -14.65
C LEU A 92 -10.90 0.81 -13.21
N ALA A 93 -10.86 1.93 -12.48
CA ALA A 93 -10.52 1.95 -11.06
C ALA A 93 -11.58 1.26 -10.18
N ARG A 94 -12.88 1.46 -10.50
CA ARG A 94 -14.00 0.98 -9.68
C ARG A 94 -14.23 -0.53 -9.74
N ARG A 95 -13.91 -1.19 -10.86
CA ARG A 95 -14.13 -2.63 -11.04
C ARG A 95 -13.14 -3.46 -10.19
N PRO A 96 -13.56 -4.50 -9.45
CA PRO A 96 -12.63 -5.36 -8.72
C PRO A 96 -11.77 -6.23 -9.65
N PHE A 97 -10.86 -7.01 -9.05
CA PHE A 97 -10.12 -8.11 -9.68
C PHE A 97 -10.31 -9.38 -8.85
N ASP A 98 -10.65 -10.50 -9.50
CA ASP A 98 -10.61 -11.83 -8.90
C ASP A 98 -9.15 -12.28 -8.83
N LEU A 99 -8.57 -12.29 -7.62
CA LEU A 99 -7.14 -12.55 -7.43
C LEU A 99 -6.71 -13.95 -7.85
N GLU A 100 -7.66 -14.89 -7.93
CA GLU A 100 -7.44 -16.30 -8.26
C GLU A 100 -7.55 -16.57 -9.77
N ARG A 101 -7.93 -15.56 -10.56
CA ARG A 101 -8.03 -15.58 -12.02
C ARG A 101 -7.17 -14.50 -12.67
N ALA A 102 -6.14 -14.93 -13.40
CA ALA A 102 -5.40 -14.05 -14.30
C ALA A 102 -6.30 -13.60 -15.47
N PRO A 103 -6.07 -12.41 -16.04
CA PRO A 103 -5.03 -11.45 -15.69
C PRO A 103 -5.46 -10.50 -14.57
N LEU A 104 -4.53 -10.12 -13.68
CA LEU A 104 -4.77 -9.10 -12.65
C LEU A 104 -4.55 -7.66 -13.17
N TRP A 105 -4.82 -7.46 -14.47
CA TRP A 105 -4.80 -6.18 -15.17
C TRP A 105 -5.80 -6.17 -16.34
N ARG A 106 -6.08 -5.00 -16.89
CA ARG A 106 -6.94 -4.74 -18.06
C ARG A 106 -6.60 -3.38 -18.67
N ALA A 107 -6.86 -3.17 -19.95
CA ALA A 107 -6.71 -1.85 -20.55
C ALA A 107 -7.74 -1.54 -21.64
N GLU A 108 -8.00 -0.26 -21.86
CA GLU A 108 -8.75 0.23 -23.02
C GLU A 108 -7.81 1.04 -23.92
N LEU A 109 -7.79 0.68 -25.21
CA LEU A 109 -7.10 1.39 -26.29
C LEU A 109 -8.07 2.42 -26.84
N LEU A 110 -7.69 3.70 -26.82
CA LEU A 110 -8.52 4.82 -27.24
C LEU A 110 -7.87 5.47 -28.46
N ALA A 111 -8.48 5.35 -29.64
CA ALA A 111 -7.99 6.04 -30.84
C ALA A 111 -8.37 7.52 -30.75
N LEU A 112 -7.39 8.43 -30.73
CA LEU A 112 -7.61 9.88 -30.64
C LEU A 112 -7.46 10.58 -31.99
N GLY A 113 -6.61 10.04 -32.87
CA GLY A 113 -6.43 10.48 -34.26
C GLY A 113 -5.76 9.39 -35.10
N GLU A 114 -5.31 9.71 -36.31
CA GLU A 114 -4.67 8.74 -37.23
C GLU A 114 -3.35 8.17 -36.68
N THR A 115 -2.64 8.94 -35.84
CA THR A 115 -1.32 8.59 -35.29
C THR A 115 -1.22 8.76 -33.76
N GLU A 116 -2.35 8.97 -33.07
CA GLU A 116 -2.39 9.20 -31.62
C GLU A 116 -3.37 8.26 -30.92
N TRP A 117 -2.86 7.56 -29.90
CA TRP A 117 -3.59 6.63 -29.07
C TRP A 117 -3.39 6.95 -27.58
N ALA A 118 -4.47 6.95 -26.81
CA ALA A 118 -4.39 6.87 -25.35
C ALA A 118 -4.68 5.44 -24.88
N VAL A 119 -3.88 4.94 -23.95
CA VAL A 119 -4.02 3.60 -23.35
C VAL A 119 -4.30 3.76 -21.87
N VAL A 120 -5.55 3.55 -21.47
CA VAL A 120 -5.97 3.55 -20.06
C VAL A 120 -5.70 2.15 -19.49
N PHE A 121 -4.67 2.00 -18.69
CA PHE A 121 -4.20 0.73 -18.14
C PHE A 121 -4.51 0.64 -16.65
N ALA A 122 -5.16 -0.44 -16.22
CA ALA A 122 -5.47 -0.68 -14.81
C ALA A 122 -4.99 -2.05 -14.36
N ALA A 123 -4.26 -2.10 -13.24
CA ALA A 123 -3.73 -3.32 -12.65
C ALA A 123 -3.95 -3.37 -11.14
N HIS A 124 -4.11 -4.57 -10.59
CA HIS A 124 -3.96 -4.75 -9.15
C HIS A 124 -2.49 -4.58 -8.79
N HIS A 125 -2.21 -3.84 -7.71
CA HIS A 125 -0.87 -3.56 -7.17
C HIS A 125 -0.08 -4.83 -6.75
N LEU A 126 -0.62 -6.04 -6.96
CA LEU A 126 0.04 -7.33 -6.71
C LEU A 126 0.94 -7.82 -7.86
N VAL A 127 0.77 -7.25 -9.06
CA VAL A 127 1.50 -7.61 -10.29
C VAL A 127 2.15 -6.41 -10.97
N TYR A 128 2.14 -5.25 -10.31
CA TYR A 128 2.42 -3.95 -10.89
C TYR A 128 2.69 -2.92 -9.78
N ASP A 129 3.51 -1.91 -10.04
CA ASP A 129 3.84 -0.80 -9.12
C ASP A 129 4.09 0.51 -9.88
N ALA A 130 4.22 1.63 -9.15
CA ALA A 130 4.45 2.96 -9.73
C ALA A 130 5.77 3.10 -10.52
N ALA A 131 6.69 2.12 -10.41
CA ALA A 131 7.88 2.01 -11.25
C ALA A 131 7.60 1.22 -12.56
N SER A 132 6.69 0.24 -12.51
CA SER A 132 6.26 -0.54 -13.67
C SER A 132 5.62 0.30 -14.77
N ARG A 133 5.03 1.46 -14.47
CA ARG A 133 4.46 2.36 -15.48
C ARG A 133 5.50 2.91 -16.46
N PHE A 134 6.70 3.22 -15.97
CA PHE A 134 7.82 3.66 -16.81
C PHE A 134 8.28 2.54 -17.74
N ASN A 135 8.39 1.31 -17.22
CA ASN A 135 8.75 0.13 -18.02
C ASN A 135 7.66 -0.22 -19.04
N LEU A 136 6.38 -0.18 -18.65
CA LEU A 136 5.24 -0.42 -19.53
C LEU A 136 5.20 0.60 -20.68
N HIS A 137 5.37 1.90 -20.38
CA HIS A 137 5.46 2.93 -21.41
C HIS A 137 6.68 2.74 -22.32
N ALA A 138 7.88 2.62 -21.75
CA ALA A 138 9.12 2.54 -22.52
C ALA A 138 9.12 1.32 -23.46
N GLU A 139 8.67 0.16 -22.99
CA GLU A 139 8.56 -1.03 -23.83
C GLU A 139 7.43 -0.91 -24.86
N LEU A 140 6.26 -0.34 -24.52
CA LEU A 140 5.17 -0.15 -25.48
C LEU A 140 5.56 0.81 -26.61
N THR A 141 6.16 1.95 -26.28
CA THR A 141 6.62 2.97 -27.24
C THR A 141 7.72 2.42 -28.16
N GLU A 142 8.69 1.67 -27.62
CA GLU A 142 9.72 0.99 -28.44
C GLU A 142 9.12 -0.12 -29.33
N ILE A 143 8.07 -0.83 -28.89
CA ILE A 143 7.39 -1.81 -29.77
C ILE A 143 6.65 -1.11 -30.91
N CYS A 144 5.97 0.00 -30.65
CA CYS A 144 5.28 0.77 -31.70
C CYS A 144 6.28 1.34 -32.71
N ALA A 145 7.35 1.99 -32.23
CA ALA A 145 8.43 2.50 -33.08
C ALA A 145 9.18 1.39 -33.85
N ALA A 146 9.17 0.15 -33.36
CA ALA A 146 9.70 -0.99 -34.10
C ALA A 146 8.77 -1.44 -35.24
N VAL A 147 7.46 -1.42 -35.02
CA VAL A 147 6.45 -1.77 -36.03
C VAL A 147 6.46 -0.79 -37.20
N GLU A 148 6.44 0.51 -36.93
CA GLU A 148 6.54 1.57 -37.96
C GLU A 148 7.78 1.39 -38.85
N GLN A 149 8.91 1.07 -38.22
CA GLN A 149 10.22 0.97 -38.87
C GLN A 149 10.49 -0.44 -39.46
N GLY A 150 9.50 -1.34 -39.46
CA GLY A 150 9.60 -2.69 -40.02
C GLY A 150 10.67 -3.57 -39.37
N ARG A 151 11.01 -3.32 -38.10
CA ARG A 151 12.14 -3.93 -37.38
C ARG A 151 11.69 -4.71 -36.14
N GLU A 152 12.60 -5.48 -35.55
CA GLU A 152 12.37 -6.05 -34.22
C GLU A 152 12.56 -5.00 -33.11
N PRO A 153 11.78 -5.07 -32.01
CA PRO A 153 11.91 -4.19 -30.86
C PRO A 153 13.10 -4.58 -29.95
N LYS A 154 13.92 -3.59 -29.62
CA LYS A 154 15.15 -3.69 -28.82
C LYS A 154 14.85 -3.50 -27.34
N LEU A 155 14.06 -4.42 -26.79
CA LEU A 155 13.73 -4.42 -25.36
C LEU A 155 14.94 -4.86 -24.51
N PRO A 156 15.14 -4.32 -23.29
CA PRO A 156 16.23 -4.73 -22.42
C PRO A 156 16.13 -6.21 -22.02
N GLU A 157 17.22 -6.86 -21.66
CA GLU A 157 17.14 -8.24 -21.16
C GLU A 157 16.42 -8.31 -19.81
N LEU A 158 15.68 -9.41 -19.59
CA LEU A 158 15.13 -9.76 -18.28
C LEU A 158 15.95 -10.93 -17.72
N PRO A 159 17.04 -10.67 -16.97
CA PRO A 159 17.91 -11.73 -16.42
C PRO A 159 17.21 -12.60 -15.35
N LEU A 160 16.05 -12.15 -14.84
CA LEU A 160 15.22 -12.88 -13.90
C LEU A 160 13.75 -12.81 -14.31
N SER A 161 13.01 -13.87 -14.00
CA SER A 161 11.55 -13.84 -13.97
C SER A 161 11.04 -13.38 -12.59
N TYR A 162 9.79 -12.92 -12.49
CA TYR A 162 9.26 -12.43 -11.22
C TYR A 162 9.09 -13.56 -10.19
N THR A 163 8.80 -14.78 -10.63
CA THR A 163 8.86 -15.96 -9.75
C THR A 163 10.29 -16.30 -9.31
N GLY A 164 11.30 -16.01 -10.13
CA GLY A 164 12.72 -16.07 -9.75
C GLY A 164 13.07 -15.05 -8.67
N TYR A 165 12.71 -13.78 -8.87
CA TYR A 165 12.86 -12.71 -7.86
C TYR A 165 12.15 -13.05 -6.54
N ALA A 166 10.89 -13.50 -6.59
CA ALA A 166 10.10 -13.85 -5.40
C ALA A 166 10.60 -15.11 -4.66
N ARG A 167 11.44 -15.94 -5.29
CA ARG A 167 12.24 -16.97 -4.60
C ARG A 167 13.48 -16.34 -3.97
N ARG A 168 14.24 -15.54 -4.73
CA ARG A 168 15.43 -14.84 -4.22
C ARG A 168 15.13 -14.04 -2.96
N GLU A 169 14.09 -13.23 -2.93
CA GLU A 169 13.76 -12.40 -1.75
C GLU A 169 13.37 -13.21 -0.51
N ARG A 170 12.71 -14.35 -0.70
CA ARG A 170 12.35 -15.26 0.40
C ARG A 170 13.60 -15.84 1.07
N ASP A 171 14.57 -16.23 0.25
CA ASP A 171 15.74 -16.99 0.66
C ASP A 171 16.98 -16.06 0.87
N ARG A 172 16.82 -14.75 0.64
CA ARG A 172 17.84 -13.66 0.69
C ARG A 172 18.56 -13.55 2.04
N LEU A 173 17.82 -13.69 3.13
CA LEU A 173 18.32 -13.42 4.48
C LEU A 173 18.77 -14.71 5.16
N SER A 174 20.09 -14.91 5.26
CA SER A 174 20.65 -15.98 6.09
C SER A 174 20.17 -15.87 7.55
N PRO A 175 20.06 -16.98 8.30
CA PRO A 175 19.58 -16.94 9.69
C PRO A 175 20.35 -15.96 10.57
N ARG A 176 21.67 -15.88 10.38
CA ARG A 176 22.54 -14.89 11.03
C ARG A 176 22.14 -13.46 10.66
N ARG A 177 21.98 -13.14 9.37
CA ARG A 177 21.62 -11.79 8.91
C ARG A 177 20.21 -11.39 9.38
N ARG A 178 19.26 -12.34 9.41
CA ARG A 178 17.91 -12.10 9.98
C ARG A 178 17.99 -11.73 11.47
N THR A 179 18.85 -12.38 12.25
CA THR A 179 19.08 -12.03 13.67
C THR A 179 19.78 -10.67 13.84
N GLU A 180 20.82 -10.39 13.05
CA GLU A 180 21.51 -9.07 13.06
C GLU A 180 20.55 -7.92 12.76
N LEU A 181 19.72 -8.06 11.72
CA LEU A 181 18.70 -7.08 11.35
C LEU A 181 17.59 -7.00 12.42
N ALA A 182 17.13 -8.13 12.99
CA ALA A 182 16.15 -8.13 14.07
C ALA A 182 16.62 -7.31 15.27
N ALA A 183 17.88 -7.47 15.71
CA ALA A 183 18.45 -6.72 16.81
C ALA A 183 18.53 -5.21 16.50
N TYR A 184 19.03 -4.86 15.31
CA TYR A 184 19.12 -3.46 14.86
C TYR A 184 17.74 -2.78 14.81
N TRP A 185 16.74 -3.42 14.21
CA TRP A 185 15.41 -2.84 14.06
C TRP A 185 14.64 -2.75 15.38
N ARG A 186 14.79 -3.73 16.27
CA ARG A 186 14.24 -3.65 17.65
C ARG A 186 14.83 -2.51 18.45
N ALA A 187 16.12 -2.23 18.29
CA ALA A 187 16.77 -1.08 18.94
C ALA A 187 16.32 0.26 18.31
N ARG A 188 16.31 0.36 16.98
CA ARG A 188 15.92 1.59 16.25
C ARG A 188 14.47 1.98 16.48
N LEU A 189 13.57 1.00 16.66
CA LEU A 189 12.13 1.20 16.85
C LEU A 189 11.68 0.83 18.27
N ALA A 190 12.56 0.94 19.27
CA ALA A 190 12.26 0.58 20.67
C ALA A 190 11.18 1.47 21.31
N ARG A 191 11.03 2.72 20.87
CA ARG A 191 10.00 3.68 21.32
C ARG A 191 8.78 3.76 20.41
N LEU A 192 8.62 2.82 19.46
CA LEU A 192 7.54 2.89 18.47
C LEU A 192 6.16 2.93 19.16
N PRO A 193 5.39 4.02 19.03
CA PRO A 193 4.01 4.05 19.51
C PRO A 193 3.18 3.00 18.74
N PRO A 194 2.28 2.25 19.41
CA PRO A 194 1.46 1.23 18.73
C PRO A 194 0.40 1.87 17.80
N VAL A 195 0.00 3.11 18.11
CA VAL A 195 -0.95 3.94 17.37
C VAL A 195 -0.47 5.39 17.47
N HIS A 196 -0.58 6.16 16.38
CA HIS A 196 -0.46 7.61 16.41
C HIS A 196 -1.55 8.27 17.28
N ARG A 197 -1.34 9.52 17.69
CA ARG A 197 -2.26 10.33 18.49
C ARG A 197 -2.74 11.57 17.73
N LEU A 198 -2.73 11.55 16.41
CA LEU A 198 -3.36 12.63 15.64
C LEU A 198 -4.86 12.67 16.03
N PRO A 199 -5.44 13.86 16.28
CA PRO A 199 -6.87 13.99 16.47
C PRO A 199 -7.63 13.42 15.28
N LEU A 200 -8.61 12.56 15.57
CA LEU A 200 -9.56 12.05 14.59
C LEU A 200 -10.91 12.72 14.79
N ASP A 201 -11.68 12.85 13.72
CA ASP A 201 -13.06 13.34 13.79
C ASP A 201 -14.04 12.22 14.12
N HIS A 202 -13.66 10.96 13.87
CA HIS A 202 -14.44 9.76 14.14
C HIS A 202 -13.60 8.72 14.91
N PRO A 203 -14.19 7.94 15.85
CA PRO A 203 -13.48 6.90 16.58
C PRO A 203 -13.11 5.73 15.64
N ARG A 204 -11.88 5.20 15.77
CA ARG A 204 -11.39 4.13 14.90
C ARG A 204 -12.33 2.90 14.90
N PRO A 205 -12.80 2.43 13.73
CA PRO A 205 -13.52 1.16 13.63
C PRO A 205 -12.62 -0.03 13.95
N ALA A 206 -13.16 -1.05 14.63
CA ALA A 206 -12.41 -2.27 14.96
C ALA A 206 -12.02 -3.12 13.72
N ALA A 207 -12.70 -2.94 12.59
CA ALA A 207 -12.33 -3.52 11.30
C ALA A 207 -11.66 -2.44 10.42
N ARG A 208 -10.51 -2.76 9.81
CA ARG A 208 -9.78 -1.78 8.97
C ARG A 208 -10.56 -1.46 7.70
N THR A 209 -10.90 -0.19 7.54
CA THR A 209 -11.48 0.38 6.31
C THR A 209 -10.38 0.69 5.29
N PHE A 210 -10.78 0.73 4.01
CA PHE A 210 -9.92 1.09 2.87
C PHE A 210 -10.66 2.05 1.92
N VAL A 211 -11.49 2.94 2.48
CA VAL A 211 -12.27 3.94 1.72
C VAL A 211 -11.58 5.28 1.91
N GLY A 212 -11.17 5.89 0.81
CA GLY A 212 -10.32 7.08 0.78
C GLY A 212 -11.03 8.25 0.16
N ALA A 213 -10.66 9.44 0.62
CA ALA A 213 -10.85 10.68 -0.11
C ALA A 213 -9.54 11.47 -0.09
N GLU A 214 -9.45 12.49 -0.93
CA GLU A 214 -8.27 13.34 -1.03
C GLU A 214 -8.64 14.82 -1.09
N VAL A 215 -7.71 15.64 -0.60
CA VAL A 215 -7.69 17.10 -0.77
C VAL A 215 -6.33 17.48 -1.35
N ARG A 216 -6.29 18.50 -2.20
CA ARG A 216 -5.10 18.88 -2.97
C ARG A 216 -4.97 20.39 -3.10
N ALA A 217 -3.73 20.88 -3.10
CA ALA A 217 -3.39 22.28 -3.28
C ALA A 217 -2.05 22.42 -4.03
N GLY A 218 -1.87 23.51 -4.76
CA GLY A 218 -0.59 23.81 -5.41
C GLY A 218 0.51 24.13 -4.40
N LEU A 219 1.75 23.80 -4.74
CA LEU A 219 2.93 24.24 -3.99
C LEU A 219 3.07 25.78 -4.09
N PRO A 220 3.20 26.52 -2.97
CA PRO A 220 3.40 27.96 -2.99
C PRO A 220 4.66 28.34 -3.80
N PRO A 221 4.62 29.36 -4.68
CA PRO A 221 5.77 29.76 -5.49
C PRO A 221 7.05 30.04 -4.68
N GLU A 222 6.89 30.55 -3.46
CA GLU A 222 7.96 30.84 -2.51
C GLU A 222 8.70 29.56 -2.08
N VAL A 223 7.97 28.45 -1.88
CA VAL A 223 8.55 27.12 -1.61
C VAL A 223 9.29 26.65 -2.84
N THR A 224 8.65 26.64 -4.02
CA THR A 224 9.25 26.13 -5.27
C THR A 224 10.55 26.87 -5.63
N ALA A 225 10.62 28.18 -5.39
CA ALA A 225 11.83 28.97 -5.58
C ALA A 225 12.92 28.72 -4.50
N SER A 226 12.52 28.60 -3.23
CA SER A 226 13.45 28.64 -2.09
C SER A 226 13.93 27.26 -1.63
N LEU A 227 13.12 26.21 -1.80
CA LEU A 227 13.37 24.85 -1.32
C LEU A 227 14.70 24.25 -1.84
N PRO A 228 15.08 24.40 -3.13
CA PRO A 228 16.39 23.94 -3.59
C PRO A 228 17.57 24.71 -2.96
N GLY A 229 17.36 25.98 -2.60
CA GLY A 229 18.34 26.79 -1.89
C GLY A 229 18.52 26.34 -0.44
N ALA A 230 17.42 26.15 0.28
CA ALA A 230 17.42 25.67 1.67
C ALA A 230 18.02 24.25 1.78
N ALA A 231 17.66 23.34 0.87
CA ALA A 231 18.24 22.01 0.80
C ALA A 231 19.77 22.01 0.61
N ARG A 232 20.28 22.90 -0.28
CA ARG A 232 21.74 23.09 -0.45
C ARG A 232 22.41 23.63 0.82
N ARG A 233 21.80 24.59 1.54
CA ARG A 233 22.36 25.13 2.80
C ARG A 233 22.53 24.05 3.89
N LEU A 234 21.64 23.07 3.94
CA LEU A 234 21.67 21.97 4.93
C LEU A 234 22.45 20.72 4.47
N GLY A 235 22.98 20.71 3.24
CA GLY A 235 23.63 19.52 2.66
C GLY A 235 22.66 18.33 2.56
N THR A 236 21.48 18.54 1.96
CA THR A 236 20.44 17.52 1.86
C THR A 236 19.57 17.69 0.61
N GLU A 237 18.64 16.76 0.40
CA GLU A 237 17.69 16.78 -0.71
C GLU A 237 16.40 17.55 -0.32
N PRO A 238 15.74 18.24 -1.27
CA PRO A 238 14.46 18.93 -1.05
C PRO A 238 13.41 18.11 -0.26
N VAL A 239 13.30 16.82 -0.56
CA VAL A 239 12.35 15.90 0.08
C VAL A 239 12.51 15.82 1.61
N MET A 240 13.72 16.02 2.14
CA MET A 240 13.97 15.96 3.59
C MET A 240 13.40 17.18 4.33
N LEU A 241 13.30 18.33 3.67
CA LEU A 241 12.65 19.53 4.22
C LEU A 241 11.13 19.37 4.20
N CYS A 242 10.58 18.79 3.12
CA CYS A 242 9.16 18.45 3.05
C CYS A 242 8.75 17.42 4.13
N LEU A 243 9.53 16.36 4.31
CA LEU A 243 9.29 15.37 5.36
C LEU A 243 9.45 15.98 6.77
N ALA A 244 10.38 16.92 6.97
CA ALA A 244 10.48 17.67 8.23
C ALA A 244 9.25 18.56 8.48
N ALA A 245 8.70 19.23 7.46
CA ALA A 245 7.45 19.99 7.61
C ALA A 245 6.26 19.07 7.96
N TYR A 246 6.21 17.85 7.42
CA TYR A 246 5.18 16.86 7.76
C TYR A 246 5.35 16.32 9.18
N VAL A 247 6.57 16.00 9.60
CA VAL A 247 6.85 15.59 10.98
C VAL A 247 6.55 16.72 11.98
N ALA A 248 6.81 17.99 11.63
CA ALA A 248 6.44 19.16 12.42
C ALA A 248 4.91 19.37 12.51
N LEU A 249 4.16 19.11 11.42
CA LEU A 249 2.70 19.08 11.43
C LEU A 249 2.17 18.00 12.38
N LEU A 250 2.71 16.78 12.28
CA LEU A 250 2.28 15.66 13.12
C LEU A 250 2.60 15.91 14.60
N HIS A 251 3.76 16.50 14.92
CA HIS A 251 4.07 16.97 16.27
C HIS A 251 3.06 18.01 16.77
N ARG A 252 2.84 19.07 15.98
CA ARG A 252 1.91 20.17 16.29
C ARG A 252 0.51 19.65 16.62
N HIS A 253 -0.02 18.70 15.86
CA HIS A 253 -1.41 18.23 16.04
C HIS A 253 -1.56 17.09 17.06
N SER A 254 -0.58 16.19 17.19
CA SER A 254 -0.66 15.02 18.10
C SER A 254 -0.07 15.26 19.51
N GLY A 255 0.82 16.25 19.66
CA GLY A 255 1.60 16.45 20.89
C GLY A 255 2.63 15.34 21.18
N GLN A 256 2.94 14.46 20.21
CA GLN A 256 3.95 13.42 20.37
C GLN A 256 5.37 13.93 20.13
N GLU A 257 6.33 13.49 20.95
CA GLU A 257 7.77 13.66 20.69
C GLU A 257 8.38 12.51 19.86
N ASP A 258 7.74 11.33 19.85
CA ASP A 258 8.10 10.19 18.99
C ASP A 258 7.08 10.11 17.82
N ILE A 259 7.50 10.55 16.64
CA ILE A 259 6.68 10.58 15.40
C ILE A 259 7.08 9.45 14.47
N VAL A 260 6.10 8.68 13.97
CA VAL A 260 6.33 7.58 13.02
C VAL A 260 5.74 7.93 11.66
N VAL A 261 6.52 7.71 10.61
CA VAL A 261 6.09 7.88 9.21
C VAL A 261 6.49 6.68 8.37
N GLY A 262 5.56 6.16 7.57
CA GLY A 262 5.82 5.20 6.50
C GLY A 262 6.29 5.90 5.23
N LEU A 263 7.45 5.51 4.70
CA LEU A 263 7.97 5.99 3.42
C LEU A 263 7.97 4.84 2.40
N PRO A 264 7.32 4.96 1.24
CA PRO A 264 7.44 3.98 0.17
C PRO A 264 8.81 4.10 -0.51
N VAL A 265 9.48 2.98 -0.75
CA VAL A 265 10.73 2.91 -1.53
C VAL A 265 10.58 1.92 -2.67
N THR A 266 11.14 2.21 -3.84
CA THR A 266 10.89 1.44 -5.08
C THR A 266 11.32 -0.03 -5.01
N GLY A 267 12.17 -0.41 -4.06
CA GLY A 267 12.72 -1.75 -3.86
C GLY A 267 13.67 -2.27 -4.96
N ARG A 268 13.68 -1.63 -6.13
CA ARG A 268 14.48 -1.93 -7.31
C ARG A 268 15.95 -1.49 -7.15
N ARG A 269 16.60 -1.93 -6.07
CA ARG A 269 18.02 -1.65 -5.75
C ARG A 269 19.01 -2.35 -6.71
N GLN A 270 18.57 -3.38 -7.42
CA GLN A 270 19.41 -4.24 -8.25
C GLN A 270 19.07 -4.04 -9.74
N ALA A 271 20.08 -3.94 -10.60
CA ALA A 271 19.88 -3.71 -12.02
C ALA A 271 19.07 -4.82 -12.71
N ASP A 272 19.15 -6.05 -12.19
CA ASP A 272 18.43 -7.23 -12.70
C ASP A 272 16.90 -7.18 -12.53
N VAL A 273 16.38 -6.32 -11.65
CA VAL A 273 14.94 -6.07 -11.46
C VAL A 273 14.47 -4.71 -11.98
N ALA A 274 15.39 -3.86 -12.46
CA ALA A 274 15.04 -2.53 -12.97
C ALA A 274 14.04 -2.58 -14.15
N PRO A 275 14.24 -3.39 -15.22
CA PRO A 275 13.35 -3.40 -16.39
C PRO A 275 12.05 -4.21 -16.21
N MET A 276 11.85 -4.89 -15.07
CA MET A 276 10.72 -5.81 -14.89
C MET A 276 9.39 -5.07 -14.65
N ILE A 277 8.26 -5.61 -15.14
CA ILE A 277 6.92 -5.26 -14.65
C ILE A 277 6.57 -6.18 -13.48
N GLY A 278 6.13 -5.61 -12.35
CA GLY A 278 5.84 -6.36 -11.12
C GLY A 278 5.80 -5.45 -9.90
N THR A 279 5.62 -6.02 -8.71
CA THR A 279 5.56 -5.23 -7.47
C THR A 279 6.84 -5.38 -6.67
N PHE A 280 7.64 -4.31 -6.64
CA PHE A 280 8.92 -4.27 -5.94
C PHE A 280 8.92 -3.30 -4.76
N VAL A 281 7.92 -2.40 -4.68
CA VAL A 281 7.80 -1.42 -3.60
C VAL A 281 7.86 -2.08 -2.21
N ASN A 282 8.66 -1.47 -1.33
CA ASN A 282 8.79 -1.86 0.08
C ASN A 282 8.47 -0.64 0.95
N MET A 283 8.01 -0.87 2.18
CA MET A 283 7.69 0.21 3.12
C MET A 283 8.78 0.34 4.18
N LEU A 284 9.33 1.54 4.29
CA LEU A 284 10.23 1.95 5.35
C LEU A 284 9.44 2.57 6.50
N VAL A 285 9.64 2.06 7.72
CA VAL A 285 9.20 2.71 8.96
C VAL A 285 10.29 3.66 9.46
N VAL A 286 10.02 4.97 9.44
CA VAL A 286 10.87 6.00 10.04
C VAL A 286 10.29 6.40 11.39
N LEU A 287 11.10 6.33 12.45
CA LEU A 287 10.81 6.94 13.75
C LEU A 287 11.69 8.17 13.93
N VAL A 288 11.08 9.33 14.16
CA VAL A 288 11.74 10.62 14.35
C VAL A 288 11.45 11.13 15.76
N ASP A 289 12.50 11.38 16.52
CA ASP A 289 12.44 12.10 17.78
C ASP A 289 12.40 13.61 17.51
N VAL A 290 11.37 14.31 18.00
CA VAL A 290 11.23 15.78 17.92
C VAL A 290 11.30 16.46 19.29
N GLY A 291 11.65 15.71 20.34
CA GLY A 291 11.75 16.20 21.70
C GLY A 291 12.92 17.16 21.92
N GLY A 292 12.82 17.94 23.00
CA GLY A 292 13.79 18.99 23.34
C GLY A 292 13.64 20.29 22.54
N ALA A 293 12.52 20.49 21.85
CA ALA A 293 12.17 21.71 21.10
C ALA A 293 13.25 22.18 20.08
N PRO A 294 13.61 21.35 19.09
CA PRO A 294 14.62 21.69 18.08
C PRO A 294 14.21 22.84 17.16
N THR A 295 15.18 23.36 16.39
CA THR A 295 14.89 24.19 15.21
C THR A 295 14.43 23.35 14.01
N PHE A 296 13.91 24.00 12.96
CA PHE A 296 13.58 23.31 11.71
C PHE A 296 14.80 22.66 11.04
N ALA A 297 15.96 23.33 11.02
CA ALA A 297 17.22 22.78 10.52
C ALA A 297 17.67 21.53 11.28
N GLU A 298 17.55 21.55 12.61
CA GLU A 298 17.82 20.38 13.45
C GLU A 298 16.84 19.24 13.15
N LEU A 299 15.54 19.55 13.00
CA LEU A 299 14.55 18.54 12.62
C LEU A 299 14.87 17.91 11.25
N VAL A 300 15.26 18.70 10.25
CA VAL A 300 15.73 18.17 8.95
C VAL A 300 16.95 17.26 9.12
N GLY A 301 17.88 17.60 10.03
CA GLY A 301 19.00 16.75 10.40
C GLY A 301 18.57 15.41 11.05
N ARG A 302 17.60 15.45 11.98
CA ARG A 302 17.02 14.26 12.61
C ARG A 302 16.27 13.39 11.61
N VAL A 303 15.41 14.00 10.77
CA VAL A 303 14.67 13.34 9.68
C VAL A 303 15.61 12.68 8.69
N ARG A 304 16.65 13.38 8.18
CA ARG A 304 17.66 12.81 7.28
C ARG A 304 18.36 11.61 7.91
N SER A 305 18.64 11.64 9.21
CA SER A 305 19.30 10.55 9.94
C SER A 305 18.38 9.36 10.21
N ALA A 306 17.09 9.62 10.42
CA ALA A 306 16.04 8.60 10.56
C ALA A 306 15.69 7.96 9.19
N ALA A 307 15.80 8.75 8.11
CA ALA A 307 15.73 8.35 6.71
C ALA A 307 17.10 7.92 6.10
N HIS A 308 18.13 7.69 6.94
CA HIS A 308 19.34 6.96 6.54
C HIS A 308 19.49 5.57 7.22
N VAL A 309 19.81 4.56 6.40
CA VAL A 309 19.61 3.09 6.63
C VAL A 309 20.68 2.21 5.97
N GLU A 310 21.58 2.75 5.13
CA GLU A 310 22.66 1.96 4.50
C GLU A 310 22.09 0.66 3.84
N ASP A 311 22.81 -0.45 3.95
CA ASP A 311 22.38 -1.82 3.61
C ASP A 311 21.65 -2.56 4.75
N ARG A 312 21.04 -1.82 5.69
CA ARG A 312 20.16 -2.36 6.77
C ARG A 312 18.68 -2.27 6.43
N TYR A 313 18.39 -1.51 5.38
CA TYR A 313 17.12 -1.41 4.67
C TYR A 313 16.76 -2.65 3.84
N ASP A 314 17.63 -3.65 3.84
CA ASP A 314 17.53 -4.91 3.08
C ASP A 314 16.53 -5.93 3.70
N ILE A 315 15.48 -5.44 4.37
CA ILE A 315 14.43 -6.26 4.99
C ILE A 315 13.05 -5.96 4.37
N PRO A 316 12.31 -6.98 3.89
CA PRO A 316 10.93 -6.79 3.47
C PRO A 316 10.06 -6.34 4.65
N PHE A 317 9.15 -5.38 4.44
CA PHE A 317 8.27 -4.83 5.47
C PHE A 317 7.50 -5.93 6.24
N GLN A 318 7.00 -6.96 5.55
CA GLN A 318 6.34 -8.10 6.20
C GLN A 318 7.28 -8.85 7.17
N THR A 319 8.58 -8.96 6.87
CA THR A 319 9.57 -9.56 7.77
C THR A 319 9.91 -8.63 8.93
N LEU A 320 9.90 -7.31 8.72
CA LEU A 320 10.04 -6.32 9.80
C LEU A 320 8.84 -6.40 10.77
N VAL A 321 7.62 -6.51 10.25
CA VAL A 321 6.39 -6.75 11.01
C VAL A 321 6.52 -8.03 11.86
N GLU A 322 6.97 -9.15 11.29
CA GLU A 322 7.20 -10.41 12.01
C GLU A 322 8.24 -10.34 13.13
N LEU A 323 9.27 -9.48 13.01
CA LEU A 323 10.39 -9.44 13.95
C LEU A 323 10.16 -8.47 15.13
N LEU A 324 9.27 -7.50 15.01
CA LEU A 324 9.04 -6.47 16.02
C LEU A 324 7.87 -6.86 16.96
N PRO A 325 8.05 -6.84 18.30
CA PRO A 325 7.03 -7.21 19.28
C PRO A 325 6.01 -6.08 19.51
N VAL A 326 5.44 -5.55 18.43
CA VAL A 326 4.48 -4.42 18.45
C VAL A 326 3.07 -4.98 18.56
N PRO A 327 2.23 -4.51 19.51
CA PRO A 327 0.85 -4.94 19.65
C PRO A 327 0.08 -4.90 18.34
N ARG A 328 -0.73 -5.93 18.10
CA ARG A 328 -1.62 -6.02 16.95
C ARG A 328 -3.01 -5.63 17.42
N LEU A 329 -3.47 -4.47 16.98
CA LEU A 329 -4.72 -3.87 17.44
C LEU A 329 -5.78 -3.93 16.31
N PRO A 330 -7.04 -4.26 16.61
CA PRO A 330 -8.12 -4.23 15.62
C PRO A 330 -8.22 -2.86 14.93
N GLY A 331 -8.34 -2.87 13.60
CA GLY A 331 -8.45 -1.66 12.79
C GLY A 331 -7.17 -0.85 12.58
N VAL A 332 -6.04 -1.22 13.19
CA VAL A 332 -4.78 -0.46 13.14
C VAL A 332 -3.79 -1.09 12.13
N PRO A 333 -3.30 -0.33 11.12
CA PRO A 333 -2.18 -0.76 10.28
C PRO A 333 -0.89 -1.00 11.10
N PRO A 334 -0.12 -2.07 10.84
CA PRO A 334 1.03 -2.41 11.67
C PRO A 334 2.23 -1.48 11.46
N LEU A 335 2.92 -1.17 12.56
CA LEU A 335 4.15 -0.36 12.65
C LEU A 335 4.01 1.14 12.32
N TYR A 336 3.21 1.53 11.34
CA TYR A 336 2.93 2.93 11.00
C TYR A 336 1.49 3.07 10.54
N GLN A 337 0.97 4.29 10.57
CA GLN A 337 -0.40 4.65 10.16
C GLN A 337 -0.46 5.94 9.32
N LEU A 338 0.64 6.69 9.33
CA LEU A 338 0.80 7.99 8.71
C LEU A 338 1.94 7.84 7.71
N ALA A 339 1.72 8.26 6.46
CA ALA A 339 2.65 8.02 5.37
C ALA A 339 3.02 9.32 4.65
N PHE A 340 4.23 9.33 4.07
CA PHE A 340 4.73 10.42 3.26
C PHE A 340 5.31 9.87 1.96
N ASN A 341 4.86 10.37 0.83
CA ASN A 341 5.37 10.05 -0.50
C ASN A 341 5.85 11.31 -1.22
N HIS A 342 6.86 11.16 -2.08
CA HIS A 342 7.37 12.22 -2.93
C HIS A 342 7.60 11.66 -4.34
N VAL A 343 6.79 12.12 -5.28
CA VAL A 343 6.84 11.75 -6.70
C VAL A 343 7.64 12.85 -7.43
N PRO A 344 8.84 12.56 -7.95
CA PRO A 344 9.60 13.52 -8.75
C PRO A 344 8.83 14.00 -9.99
N ALA A 345 9.29 15.08 -10.62
CA ALA A 345 8.75 15.51 -11.91
C ALA A 345 8.87 14.40 -12.97
N ASP A 346 7.73 13.81 -13.36
CA ASP A 346 7.64 12.86 -14.45
C ASP A 346 7.98 13.56 -15.78
N GLY A 347 9.03 13.12 -16.46
CA GLY A 347 9.56 13.74 -17.68
C GLY A 347 8.67 13.56 -18.91
N GLY A 348 7.49 14.18 -18.92
CA GLY A 348 6.51 14.16 -20.01
C GLY A 348 5.40 13.12 -19.89
N LEU A 349 5.54 12.12 -19.02
CA LEU A 349 4.59 10.99 -18.90
C LEU A 349 3.27 11.34 -18.17
N GLY A 350 3.19 12.52 -17.56
CA GLY A 350 2.01 13.00 -16.84
C GLY A 350 1.79 12.32 -15.49
N ALA A 351 1.75 13.12 -14.41
CA ALA A 351 1.47 12.65 -13.05
C ALA A 351 -0.01 12.22 -12.82
N ALA A 352 -0.73 11.85 -13.89
CA ALA A 352 -2.18 11.64 -13.94
C ALA A 352 -2.64 10.29 -13.36
N SER A 353 -2.01 9.84 -12.27
CA SER A 353 -2.59 8.82 -11.40
C SER A 353 -4.00 9.26 -11.01
N SER A 354 -5.01 8.45 -11.30
CA SER A 354 -6.38 8.79 -10.92
C SER A 354 -6.53 8.63 -9.41
N GLY A 355 -6.83 9.71 -8.70
CA GLY A 355 -7.04 9.72 -7.25
C GLY A 355 -7.89 8.53 -6.79
N SER A 356 -7.34 7.71 -5.91
CA SER A 356 -8.00 6.49 -5.45
C SER A 356 -9.16 6.83 -4.51
N ALA A 357 -10.34 6.25 -4.75
CA ALA A 357 -11.45 6.27 -3.79
C ALA A 357 -11.22 5.31 -2.60
N GLY A 358 -9.97 4.92 -2.35
CA GLY A 358 -9.57 3.93 -1.36
C GLY A 358 -8.16 4.21 -0.86
N CYS A 359 -8.03 4.46 0.43
CA CYS A 359 -6.75 4.72 1.09
C CYS A 359 -6.21 3.43 1.70
N GLU A 360 -4.88 3.26 1.72
CA GLU A 360 -4.24 2.19 2.50
C GLU A 360 -4.07 2.60 3.96
N ASP A 361 -3.50 3.78 4.19
CA ASP A 361 -3.12 4.28 5.51
C ASP A 361 -4.28 5.07 6.16
N ASP A 362 -4.05 5.67 7.33
CA ASP A 362 -5.04 6.55 7.94
C ASP A 362 -4.95 7.97 7.36
N LEU A 363 -3.72 8.42 7.07
CA LEU A 363 -3.41 9.61 6.29
C LEU A 363 -2.08 9.46 5.53
N LEU A 364 -2.09 9.75 4.22
CA LEU A 364 -0.93 9.83 3.35
C LEU A 364 -0.78 11.27 2.83
N LEU A 365 0.38 11.89 3.06
CA LEU A 365 0.77 13.13 2.40
C LEU A 365 1.66 12.81 1.19
N GLU A 366 1.26 13.20 -0.01
CA GLU A 366 2.02 13.05 -1.25
C GLU A 366 2.37 14.42 -1.85
N ILE A 367 3.59 14.51 -2.40
CA ILE A 367 4.10 15.73 -3.04
C ILE A 367 4.57 15.39 -4.45
N THR A 368 4.11 16.16 -5.43
CA THR A 368 4.61 16.18 -6.81
C THR A 368 5.50 17.41 -7.02
N ALA A 369 5.92 17.67 -8.26
CA ALA A 369 6.66 18.89 -8.61
C ALA A 369 5.86 20.20 -8.43
N ASP A 370 4.52 20.12 -8.38
CA ASP A 370 3.61 21.28 -8.43
C ASP A 370 2.47 21.26 -7.38
N THR A 371 2.22 20.10 -6.75
CA THR A 371 1.00 19.83 -5.97
C THR A 371 1.35 19.10 -4.67
N VAL A 372 0.60 19.38 -3.61
CA VAL A 372 0.54 18.56 -2.39
C VAL A 372 -0.86 17.95 -2.28
N ARG A 373 -0.93 16.63 -2.13
CA ARG A 373 -2.16 15.87 -1.84
C ARG A 373 -2.11 15.35 -0.40
N VAL A 374 -3.22 15.47 0.31
CA VAL A 374 -3.49 14.67 1.51
C VAL A 374 -4.61 13.70 1.16
N GLU A 375 -4.27 12.41 1.13
CA GLU A 375 -5.22 11.30 1.06
C GLU A 375 -5.50 10.81 2.48
N TYR A 376 -6.76 10.51 2.80
CA TYR A 376 -7.18 10.18 4.16
C TYR A 376 -8.31 9.15 4.19
N ASN A 377 -8.36 8.37 5.27
CA ASN A 377 -9.39 7.38 5.51
C ASN A 377 -10.68 8.04 6.03
N VAL A 378 -11.75 7.99 5.24
CA VAL A 378 -13.01 8.71 5.53
C VAL A 378 -13.78 8.13 6.73
N ALA A 379 -13.34 7.01 7.28
CA ALA A 379 -13.87 6.47 8.53
C ALA A 379 -13.24 7.09 9.79
N LEU A 380 -12.23 7.96 9.63
CA LEU A 380 -11.43 8.54 10.72
C LEU A 380 -11.36 10.08 10.65
N VAL A 381 -11.28 10.65 9.44
CA VAL A 381 -11.01 12.08 9.20
C VAL A 381 -12.06 12.68 8.26
N GLU A 382 -12.59 13.85 8.61
CA GLU A 382 -13.48 14.64 7.76
C GLU A 382 -12.68 15.50 6.75
N LYS A 383 -13.33 15.84 5.63
CA LYS A 383 -12.73 16.70 4.58
C LYS A 383 -12.23 18.04 5.13
N SER A 384 -12.99 18.65 6.04
CA SER A 384 -12.67 19.90 6.74
C SER A 384 -11.35 19.82 7.51
N THR A 385 -11.13 18.74 8.24
CA THR A 385 -9.89 18.48 8.98
C THR A 385 -8.73 18.17 8.03
N ALA A 386 -8.96 17.44 6.94
CA ALA A 386 -7.94 17.22 5.91
C ALA A 386 -7.52 18.53 5.22
N GLU A 387 -8.46 19.42 4.88
CA GLU A 387 -8.18 20.76 4.32
C GLU A 387 -7.38 21.63 5.31
N ALA A 388 -7.71 21.57 6.61
CA ALA A 388 -6.97 22.27 7.65
C ALA A 388 -5.54 21.73 7.83
N LEU A 389 -5.34 20.41 7.82
CA LEU A 389 -4.02 19.77 7.91
C LEU A 389 -3.15 20.11 6.68
N LEU A 390 -3.73 20.16 5.48
CA LEU A 390 -3.03 20.58 4.26
C LEU A 390 -2.64 22.07 4.31
N ALA A 391 -3.51 22.95 4.81
CA ALA A 391 -3.22 24.37 4.97
C ALA A 391 -2.09 24.60 6.01
N ASP A 392 -2.16 23.94 7.17
CA ASP A 392 -1.11 24.00 8.19
C ASP A 392 0.22 23.42 7.67
N TYR A 393 0.19 22.35 6.87
CA TYR A 393 1.39 21.78 6.26
C TYR A 393 2.09 22.78 5.33
N LEU A 394 1.33 23.41 4.42
CA LEU A 394 1.88 24.39 3.50
C LEU A 394 2.44 25.61 4.23
N ALA A 395 1.75 26.08 5.28
CA ALA A 395 2.25 27.17 6.13
C ALA A 395 3.56 26.81 6.85
N LEU A 396 3.67 25.58 7.38
CA LEU A 396 4.91 25.09 8.02
C LEU A 396 6.05 24.90 7.02
N LEU A 397 5.76 24.46 5.79
CA LEU A 397 6.75 24.31 4.73
C LEU A 397 7.27 25.67 4.24
N VAL A 398 6.38 26.65 4.03
CA VAL A 398 6.76 28.04 3.71
C VAL A 398 7.65 28.62 4.81
N ALA A 399 7.24 28.49 6.08
CA ALA A 399 7.97 29.03 7.21
C ALA A 399 9.36 28.39 7.34
N GLY A 400 9.45 27.06 7.40
CA GLY A 400 10.72 26.35 7.62
C GLY A 400 11.71 26.44 6.45
N VAL A 401 11.25 26.63 5.21
CA VAL A 401 12.14 26.87 4.06
C VAL A 401 12.67 28.32 4.07
N SER A 402 11.89 29.27 4.60
CA SER A 402 12.26 30.68 4.71
C SER A 402 13.20 30.95 5.88
N ASP A 403 12.86 30.42 7.07
CA ASP A 403 13.65 30.49 8.29
C ASP A 403 14.00 29.07 8.75
N LEU A 404 15.28 28.71 8.56
CA LEU A 404 15.82 27.41 8.95
C LEU A 404 16.00 27.28 10.46
N ASP A 405 16.15 28.39 11.19
CA ASP A 405 16.39 28.40 12.63
C ASP A 405 15.09 28.59 13.43
N MET A 406 13.93 28.62 12.76
CA MET A 406 12.63 28.71 13.43
C MET A 406 12.45 27.55 14.42
N PRO A 407 11.91 27.80 15.63
CA PRO A 407 11.57 26.73 16.56
C PRO A 407 10.37 25.93 16.04
N LEU A 408 10.29 24.64 16.37
CA LEU A 408 9.11 23.84 16.00
C LEU A 408 7.80 24.42 16.56
N PRO A 409 6.68 24.28 15.82
CA PRO A 409 5.36 24.71 16.28
C PRO A 409 4.98 24.00 17.57
N ARG A 410 4.60 24.77 18.60
CA ARG A 410 4.11 24.21 19.87
C ARG A 410 2.82 23.41 19.65
N PRO A 411 2.64 22.27 20.35
CA PRO A 411 1.37 21.55 20.35
C PRO A 411 0.26 22.35 21.07
N PRO A 412 -1.03 22.02 20.83
CA PRO A 412 -2.16 22.72 21.45
C PRO A 412 -2.15 22.55 22.99
N VAL A 413 -2.50 23.64 23.69
CA VAL A 413 -2.58 23.68 25.16
C VAL A 413 -3.60 22.68 25.73
N ALA A 414 -4.64 22.36 24.94
CA ALA A 414 -5.54 21.25 25.17
C ALA A 414 -5.67 20.47 23.86
N PRO A 415 -4.97 19.33 23.68
CA PRO A 415 -5.19 18.48 22.52
C PRO A 415 -6.62 17.91 22.57
N ARG A 416 -7.27 17.83 21.39
CA ARG A 416 -8.42 16.93 21.23
C ARG A 416 -7.98 15.49 21.59
N PRO A 417 -8.89 14.58 21.99
CA PRO A 417 -8.56 13.18 22.11
C PRO A 417 -7.94 12.68 20.79
N GLY A 418 -6.65 12.32 20.84
CA GLY A 418 -5.98 11.62 19.74
C GLY A 418 -6.56 10.22 19.59
N ASP A 419 -6.22 9.54 18.50
CA ASP A 419 -6.70 8.17 18.29
C ASP A 419 -6.43 7.25 19.50
N ALA A 420 -7.48 6.54 19.89
CA ALA A 420 -7.47 5.54 20.94
C ALA A 420 -8.07 4.26 20.34
N PRO A 421 -7.32 3.14 20.32
CA PRO A 421 -7.79 1.92 19.67
C PRO A 421 -9.09 1.46 20.32
N ALA A 422 -10.06 1.09 19.48
CA ALA A 422 -11.41 0.71 19.93
C ALA A 422 -11.35 -0.35 21.05
N THR A 423 -11.70 0.05 22.26
CA THR A 423 -11.84 -0.86 23.38
C THR A 423 -13.04 -1.77 23.12
N ARG A 424 -12.78 -3.04 22.75
CA ARG A 424 -13.85 -4.07 22.70
C ARG A 424 -14.61 -4.02 24.04
N PRO A 425 -15.96 -4.11 24.01
CA PRO A 425 -16.79 -3.90 25.20
C PRO A 425 -16.31 -4.75 26.37
N ALA A 426 -16.23 -4.12 27.55
CA ALA A 426 -15.59 -4.71 28.72
C ALA A 426 -16.15 -6.10 29.03
N ARG A 427 -15.24 -7.05 29.29
CA ARG A 427 -15.52 -8.48 29.50
C ARG A 427 -16.76 -8.69 30.38
N THR A 428 -17.85 -9.17 29.78
CA THR A 428 -18.89 -9.84 30.57
C THR A 428 -18.24 -11.06 31.22
N ALA A 429 -18.51 -11.29 32.52
CA ALA A 429 -17.70 -12.20 33.34
C ALA A 429 -17.84 -13.72 33.00
N ALA A 430 -18.46 -14.05 31.87
CA ALA A 430 -18.61 -15.41 31.33
C ALA A 430 -17.45 -15.78 30.37
N GLY A 431 -16.21 -15.52 30.78
CA GLY A 431 -15.02 -16.10 30.16
C GLY A 431 -14.81 -17.54 30.60
N GLY A 432 -14.13 -18.35 29.80
CA GLY A 432 -13.85 -19.74 30.17
C GLY A 432 -13.27 -20.59 29.05
N ARG A 433 -12.76 -21.77 29.45
CA ARG A 433 -12.13 -22.74 28.55
C ARG A 433 -13.05 -23.18 27.39
N PRO A 434 -12.50 -23.54 26.22
CA PRO A 434 -13.26 -24.12 25.10
C PRO A 434 -14.10 -25.35 25.49
N ARG A 435 -15.41 -25.16 25.64
CA ARG A 435 -16.35 -26.22 26.10
C ARG A 435 -17.10 -26.92 24.96
N THR A 436 -17.52 -26.22 23.90
CA THR A 436 -18.15 -26.85 22.73
C THR A 436 -17.11 -27.56 21.87
N ALA A 437 -17.54 -28.50 21.03
CA ALA A 437 -16.63 -29.18 20.10
C ALA A 437 -15.98 -28.19 19.12
N THR A 438 -16.77 -27.25 18.59
CA THR A 438 -16.31 -26.22 17.65
C THR A 438 -15.33 -25.24 18.29
N ALA A 439 -15.55 -24.85 19.55
CA ALA A 439 -14.61 -24.00 20.28
C ALA A 439 -13.28 -24.71 20.56
N ARG A 440 -13.30 -26.00 20.90
CA ARG A 440 -12.06 -26.78 21.08
C ARG A 440 -11.27 -26.86 19.77
N LEU A 441 -11.93 -27.26 18.69
CA LEU A 441 -11.33 -27.33 17.35
C LEU A 441 -10.60 -26.03 16.97
N VAL A 442 -11.26 -24.88 17.13
CA VAL A 442 -10.67 -23.57 16.85
C VAL A 442 -9.47 -23.27 17.76
N ALA A 443 -9.56 -23.59 19.04
CA ALA A 443 -8.47 -23.41 20.02
C ALA A 443 -7.27 -24.37 19.77
N ASP A 444 -7.53 -25.59 19.34
CA ASP A 444 -6.53 -26.60 19.01
C ASP A 444 -5.78 -26.20 17.72
N ALA A 445 -6.52 -25.77 16.69
CA ALA A 445 -5.96 -25.23 15.44
C ALA A 445 -5.18 -23.92 15.65
N TRP A 446 -5.61 -23.04 16.55
CA TRP A 446 -4.80 -21.90 17.01
C TRP A 446 -3.52 -22.37 17.71
N SER A 447 -3.62 -23.29 18.66
CA SER A 447 -2.48 -23.73 19.47
C SER A 447 -1.40 -24.39 18.60
N ALA A 448 -1.81 -25.16 17.58
CA ALA A 448 -0.90 -25.76 16.59
C ALA A 448 -0.17 -24.72 15.71
N VAL A 449 -0.80 -23.58 15.45
CA VAL A 449 -0.29 -22.54 14.52
C VAL A 449 0.49 -21.42 15.25
N LEU A 450 0.09 -21.08 16.47
CA LEU A 450 0.73 -20.07 17.34
C LEU A 450 1.85 -20.67 18.20
N GLY A 451 1.80 -21.97 18.51
CA GLY A 451 2.70 -22.62 19.46
C GLY A 451 2.39 -22.30 20.93
N THR A 452 1.25 -21.65 21.21
CA THR A 452 0.80 -21.23 22.54
C THR A 452 -0.55 -21.85 22.85
N ALA A 453 -0.73 -22.37 24.07
CA ALA A 453 -2.01 -22.97 24.46
C ALA A 453 -3.08 -21.90 24.71
N VAL A 454 -4.20 -21.98 24.00
CA VAL A 454 -5.35 -21.08 24.19
C VAL A 454 -6.14 -21.49 25.44
N THR A 455 -6.55 -20.54 26.28
CA THR A 455 -7.08 -20.83 27.62
C THR A 455 -8.48 -20.27 27.91
N ASP A 456 -8.88 -19.18 27.25
CA ASP A 456 -10.23 -18.60 27.28
C ASP A 456 -10.79 -18.54 25.85
N VAL A 457 -12.10 -18.75 25.67
CA VAL A 457 -12.71 -18.61 24.34
C VAL A 457 -12.72 -17.17 23.81
N HIS A 458 -12.47 -16.19 24.68
CA HIS A 458 -12.31 -14.77 24.31
C HIS A 458 -10.84 -14.33 24.21
N ASP A 459 -9.88 -15.26 24.25
CA ASP A 459 -8.51 -14.96 23.82
C ASP A 459 -8.55 -14.48 22.35
N ASP A 460 -7.75 -13.46 22.02
CA ASP A 460 -7.68 -12.85 20.69
C ASP A 460 -6.42 -13.34 19.96
N PHE A 461 -6.58 -13.81 18.72
CA PHE A 461 -5.50 -14.41 17.92
C PHE A 461 -4.27 -13.50 17.79
N PHE A 462 -4.48 -12.20 17.65
CA PHE A 462 -3.44 -11.22 17.41
C PHE A 462 -2.80 -10.74 18.71
N HIS A 463 -3.56 -10.67 19.81
CA HIS A 463 -3.00 -10.48 21.15
C HIS A 463 -2.13 -11.67 21.60
N LEU A 464 -2.43 -12.90 21.16
CA LEU A 464 -1.57 -14.07 21.35
C LEU A 464 -0.32 -14.10 20.42
N GLY A 465 -0.05 -13.01 19.68
CA GLY A 465 1.11 -12.87 18.80
C GLY A 465 0.88 -13.30 17.34
N GLY A 466 -0.36 -13.64 16.97
CA GLY A 466 -0.72 -14.07 15.62
C GLY A 466 -0.49 -13.03 14.53
N HIS A 467 -0.33 -13.49 13.29
CA HIS A 467 -0.30 -12.63 12.10
C HIS A 467 -0.99 -13.28 10.89
N SER A 468 -1.31 -12.51 9.83
CA SER A 468 -2.16 -12.96 8.72
C SER A 468 -1.70 -14.23 7.99
N VAL A 469 -0.40 -14.54 7.99
CA VAL A 469 0.14 -15.78 7.41
C VAL A 469 -0.19 -17.00 8.27
N GLN A 470 -0.19 -16.85 9.61
CA GLN A 470 -0.68 -17.86 10.54
C GLN A 470 -2.20 -18.02 10.42
N ALA A 471 -2.95 -16.91 10.34
CA ALA A 471 -4.41 -16.96 10.14
C ALA A 471 -4.79 -17.75 8.88
N LEU A 472 -4.07 -17.56 7.77
CA LEU A 472 -4.26 -18.34 6.54
C LEU A 472 -3.99 -19.85 6.70
N ARG A 473 -2.95 -20.24 7.44
CA ARG A 473 -2.68 -21.66 7.73
C ARG A 473 -3.78 -22.27 8.59
N MET A 474 -4.25 -21.53 9.60
CA MET A 474 -5.30 -22.00 10.51
C MET A 474 -6.65 -22.15 9.79
N LEU A 475 -7.02 -21.20 8.93
CA LEU A 475 -8.19 -21.29 8.06
C LEU A 475 -8.13 -22.54 7.15
N ALA A 476 -6.99 -22.79 6.50
CA ALA A 476 -6.82 -23.95 5.63
C ALA A 476 -6.80 -25.30 6.40
N SER A 477 -6.31 -25.33 7.65
CA SER A 477 -6.41 -26.54 8.49
C SER A 477 -7.88 -26.85 8.83
N LEU A 478 -8.65 -25.83 9.26
CA LEU A 478 -10.07 -26.00 9.55
C LEU A 478 -10.89 -26.42 8.32
N GLU A 479 -10.57 -25.87 7.15
CA GLU A 479 -11.20 -26.23 5.88
C GLU A 479 -10.96 -27.71 5.56
N ALA A 480 -9.70 -28.16 5.60
CA ALA A 480 -9.30 -29.54 5.32
C ALA A 480 -9.82 -30.56 6.34
N GLU A 481 -9.96 -30.18 7.61
CA GLU A 481 -10.43 -31.07 8.68
C GLU A 481 -11.97 -31.17 8.75
N HIS A 482 -12.70 -30.13 8.30
CA HIS A 482 -14.13 -29.98 8.62
C HIS A 482 -15.08 -29.49 7.53
N ASP A 483 -14.66 -29.39 6.26
CA ASP A 483 -15.56 -29.11 5.12
C ASP A 483 -16.41 -27.83 5.37
N SER A 484 -15.76 -26.82 5.95
CA SER A 484 -16.41 -25.64 6.54
C SER A 484 -15.61 -24.36 6.23
N GLU A 485 -15.99 -23.69 5.14
CA GLU A 485 -15.28 -22.54 4.60
C GLU A 485 -15.43 -21.28 5.49
N LEU A 486 -14.50 -21.02 6.41
CA LEU A 486 -14.43 -19.72 7.10
C LEU A 486 -13.89 -18.64 6.16
N SER A 487 -14.61 -17.53 5.99
CA SER A 487 -14.07 -16.42 5.21
C SER A 487 -13.05 -15.62 6.03
N ILE A 488 -12.00 -15.16 5.36
CA ILE A 488 -10.95 -14.35 5.98
C ILE A 488 -11.47 -12.99 6.49
N GLN A 489 -12.59 -12.51 5.94
CA GLN A 489 -13.33 -11.36 6.46
C GLN A 489 -13.95 -11.67 7.82
N ALA A 490 -14.63 -12.81 7.97
CA ALA A 490 -15.23 -13.21 9.25
C ALA A 490 -14.15 -13.44 10.32
N PHE A 491 -12.98 -13.99 9.93
CA PHE A 491 -11.85 -14.13 10.85
C PHE A 491 -11.40 -12.79 11.44
N PHE A 492 -11.25 -11.76 10.62
CA PHE A 492 -10.78 -10.45 11.09
C PHE A 492 -11.91 -9.57 11.67
N ALA A 493 -13.17 -9.96 11.51
CA ALA A 493 -14.32 -9.31 12.17
C ALA A 493 -14.45 -9.73 13.64
N ASP A 494 -14.24 -11.01 13.96
CA ASP A 494 -14.08 -11.47 15.35
C ASP A 494 -13.01 -12.57 15.48
N PRO A 495 -11.73 -12.18 15.65
CA PRO A 495 -10.61 -13.11 15.79
C PRO A 495 -10.49 -13.69 17.21
N THR A 496 -11.62 -14.12 17.78
CA THR A 496 -11.71 -14.88 19.05
C THR A 496 -12.13 -16.31 18.78
N VAL A 497 -11.77 -17.25 19.67
CA VAL A 497 -12.24 -18.64 19.56
C VAL A 497 -13.77 -18.72 19.56
N ALA A 498 -14.43 -17.88 20.38
CA ALA A 498 -15.88 -17.76 20.43
C ALA A 498 -16.50 -17.24 19.11
N GLY A 499 -15.93 -16.18 18.53
CA GLY A 499 -16.40 -15.60 17.26
C GLY A 499 -16.28 -16.58 16.09
N LEU A 500 -15.10 -17.17 15.92
CA LEU A 500 -14.82 -18.16 14.88
C LEU A 500 -15.69 -19.42 15.01
N ALA A 501 -15.87 -19.93 16.25
CA ALA A 501 -16.75 -21.07 16.49
C ALA A 501 -18.23 -20.75 16.20
N THR A 502 -18.67 -19.53 16.50
CA THR A 502 -20.03 -19.06 16.19
C THR A 502 -20.26 -18.96 14.68
N GLU A 503 -19.29 -18.45 13.91
CA GLU A 503 -19.38 -18.40 12.45
C GLU A 503 -19.35 -19.80 11.81
N LEU A 504 -18.53 -20.73 12.32
CA LEU A 504 -18.54 -22.14 11.89
C LEU A 504 -19.90 -22.79 12.16
N GLU A 505 -20.49 -22.58 13.34
CA GLU A 505 -21.82 -23.10 13.68
C GLU A 505 -22.93 -22.44 12.85
N ARG A 506 -22.78 -21.17 12.46
CA ARG A 506 -23.69 -20.47 11.53
C ARG A 506 -23.59 -21.00 10.10
N LYS A 507 -22.40 -21.33 9.62
CA LYS A 507 -22.15 -21.84 8.26
C LYS A 507 -22.42 -23.33 8.09
N ARG A 508 -22.35 -24.14 9.15
CA ARG A 508 -22.68 -25.56 9.08
C ARG A 508 -24.07 -25.78 8.48
N PRO A 509 -24.22 -26.63 7.45
CA PRO A 509 -25.54 -26.93 6.91
C PRO A 509 -26.41 -27.52 8.02
N ARG A 510 -27.56 -26.89 8.27
CA ARG A 510 -28.57 -27.43 9.18
C ARG A 510 -29.00 -28.81 8.66
N ARG A 511 -28.51 -29.88 9.29
CA ARG A 511 -29.00 -31.24 9.08
C ARG A 511 -30.52 -31.22 9.28
N THR A 512 -31.27 -31.30 8.18
CA THR A 512 -32.71 -31.56 8.20
C THR A 512 -32.90 -32.93 8.85
N ALA A 513 -33.40 -32.91 10.07
CA ALA A 513 -33.73 -34.11 10.81
C ALA A 513 -35.00 -34.74 10.19
N TRP A 514 -34.79 -35.59 9.18
CA TRP A 514 -35.81 -36.53 8.74
C TRP A 514 -36.25 -37.37 9.94
N ARG A 515 -37.57 -37.42 10.15
CA ARG A 515 -38.31 -38.23 11.13
C ARG A 515 -39.50 -38.83 10.41
#